data_AF-A0A1Y3UWI1-F1
#
_entry.id   AF-A0A1Y3UWI1-F1
#
_cell.length_a   1.000
_cell.length_b   1.000
_cell.length_c   1.000
_cell.angle_alpha   90.00
_cell.angle_beta   90.00
_cell.angle_gamma   90.00
#
_symmetry.space_group_name_H-M   'P 1'
#
loop_
_entity.id
_entity.type
_entity.pdbx_description
1 polymer ?
#
loop_
_entity_poly.entity_id
_entity_poly.type
_entity_poly.pdbx_seq_one_letter_code
_entity_poly.pdbx_strand_id
1 'polypeptide(L)'
;MKKWLAFSIQIQQRNEVIDQRCAELQRKLDEAGFESCVLKGQGVAELYGSLAHFRQSGDIDVWVRHSDIGCLLRYMQSCGVKSHATIAHVEGNLFPDVSVELHASPAYFKSFHYDSILQDWIHSYHW
;
A
#
# COMPACT_ATOMS: atom_id res chain seq x y z
N MET A 1 -18.14 20.61 -19.40
CA MET A 1 -18.43 19.20 -19.74
C MET A 1 -17.21 18.44 -20.26
N LYS A 2 -16.51 18.88 -21.34
CA LYS A 2 -15.35 18.14 -21.90
C LYS A 2 -14.15 17.94 -20.95
N LYS A 3 -13.88 18.91 -20.07
CA LYS A 3 -12.77 18.86 -19.09
C LYS A 3 -12.92 17.71 -18.08
N TRP A 4 -14.13 17.47 -17.58
CA TRP A 4 -14.38 16.42 -16.59
C TRP A 4 -14.28 15.02 -17.19
N LEU A 5 -14.80 14.83 -18.41
CA LEU A 5 -14.64 13.57 -19.14
C LEU A 5 -13.16 13.24 -19.38
N ALA A 6 -12.36 14.23 -19.80
CA ALA A 6 -10.93 14.04 -20.00
C ALA A 6 -10.21 13.63 -18.69
N PHE A 7 -10.55 14.25 -17.56
CA PHE A 7 -10.00 13.85 -16.26
C PHE A 7 -10.40 12.44 -15.85
N SER A 8 -11.67 12.05 -16.05
CA SER A 8 -12.12 10.69 -15.74
C SER A 8 -11.35 9.63 -16.55
N ILE A 9 -11.08 9.90 -17.83
CA ILE A 9 -10.26 9.01 -18.68
C ILE A 9 -8.82 8.95 -18.17
N GLN A 10 -8.22 10.09 -17.80
CA GLN A 10 -6.86 10.12 -17.24
C GLN A 10 -6.76 9.36 -15.92
N ILE A 11 -7.76 9.50 -15.04
CA ILE A 11 -7.84 8.75 -13.79
C ILE A 11 -7.95 7.25 -14.07
N GLN A 12 -8.81 6.86 -15.01
CA GLN A 12 -8.93 5.46 -15.42
C GLN A 12 -7.61 4.89 -15.92
N GLN A 13 -6.96 5.54 -16.89
CA GLN A 13 -5.66 5.12 -17.42
C GLN A 13 -4.60 5.04 -16.31
N ARG A 14 -4.62 5.98 -15.36
CA ARG A 14 -3.71 5.96 -14.22
C ARG A 14 -3.97 4.78 -13.30
N ASN A 15 -5.23 4.46 -13.01
CA ASN A 15 -5.58 3.31 -12.19
C ASN A 15 -5.21 2.00 -12.86
N GLU A 16 -5.38 1.86 -14.17
CA GLU A 16 -4.92 0.67 -14.91
C GLU A 16 -3.42 0.41 -14.70
N VAL A 17 -2.59 1.46 -14.70
CA VAL A 17 -1.15 1.35 -14.38
C VAL A 17 -0.93 0.97 -12.92
N ILE A 18 -1.63 1.62 -11.98
CA ILE A 18 -1.46 1.33 -10.55
C ILE A 18 -1.89 -0.09 -10.22
N ASP A 19 -2.99 -0.59 -10.80
CA ASP A 19 -3.49 -1.95 -10.58
C ASP A 19 -2.47 -2.99 -11.06
N GLN A 20 -1.83 -2.74 -12.22
CA GLN A 20 -0.72 -3.57 -12.71
C GLN A 20 0.49 -3.56 -11.75
N ARG A 21 0.88 -2.37 -11.27
CA ARG A 21 1.98 -2.23 -10.29
C ARG A 21 1.65 -2.85 -8.94
N CYS A 22 0.39 -2.80 -8.52
CA CYS A 22 -0.07 -3.43 -7.29
C CYS A 22 0.07 -4.95 -7.37
N ALA A 23 -0.37 -5.55 -8.49
CA ALA A 23 -0.17 -6.98 -8.74
C ALA A 23 1.33 -7.36 -8.84
N GLU A 24 2.16 -6.51 -9.45
CA GLU A 24 3.61 -6.71 -9.50
C GLU A 24 4.26 -6.64 -8.11
N LEU A 25 3.86 -5.67 -7.29
CA LEU A 25 4.35 -5.52 -5.93
C LEU A 25 3.99 -6.72 -5.06
N GLN A 26 2.74 -7.18 -5.13
CA GLN A 26 2.28 -8.36 -4.41
C GLN A 26 3.14 -9.59 -4.74
N ARG A 27 3.43 -9.84 -6.03
CA ARG A 27 4.35 -10.92 -6.44
C ARG A 27 5.77 -10.74 -5.89
N LYS A 28 6.32 -9.53 -5.95
CA LYS A 28 7.67 -9.25 -5.42
C LYS A 28 7.77 -9.50 -3.91
N LEU A 29 6.73 -9.13 -3.17
CA LEU A 29 6.66 -9.35 -1.73
C LEU A 29 6.54 -10.85 -1.42
N ASP A 30 5.68 -11.56 -2.14
CA ASP A 30 5.52 -13.02 -2.02
C ASP A 30 6.82 -13.77 -2.33
N GLU A 31 7.49 -13.42 -3.43
CA GLU A 31 8.82 -13.97 -3.81
C GLU A 31 9.90 -13.68 -2.76
N ALA A 32 9.78 -12.57 -2.03
CA ALA A 32 10.66 -12.21 -0.92
C ALA A 32 10.26 -12.87 0.41
N GLY A 33 9.21 -13.69 0.42
CA GLY A 33 8.72 -14.42 1.60
C GLY A 33 7.84 -13.59 2.53
N PHE A 34 7.26 -12.50 2.05
CA PHE A 34 6.35 -11.65 2.82
C PHE A 34 4.89 -12.01 2.57
N GLU A 35 4.13 -12.16 3.65
CA GLU A 35 2.68 -12.08 3.62
C GLU A 35 2.24 -10.62 3.59
N SER A 36 1.37 -10.23 2.65
CA SER A 36 0.98 -8.83 2.52
C SER A 36 -0.44 -8.60 2.00
N CYS A 37 -1.06 -7.49 2.41
CA CYS A 37 -2.42 -7.13 2.06
C CYS A 37 -2.48 -5.70 1.50
N VAL A 38 -3.20 -5.51 0.40
CA VAL A 38 -3.37 -4.20 -0.22
C VAL A 38 -4.31 -3.34 0.61
N LEU A 39 -3.89 -2.12 0.91
CA LEU A 39 -4.64 -1.15 1.70
C LEU A 39 -5.16 0.02 0.84
N LYS A 40 -5.89 0.92 1.52
CA LYS A 40 -6.32 2.24 1.05
C LYS A 40 -6.89 2.21 -0.37
N GLY A 41 -6.38 3.02 -1.29
CA GLY A 41 -6.97 3.22 -2.62
C GLY A 41 -7.36 1.90 -3.27
N GLN A 42 -6.38 1.07 -3.61
CA GLN A 42 -6.57 -0.17 -4.34
C GLN A 42 -7.47 -1.15 -3.59
N GLY A 43 -7.28 -1.33 -2.27
CA GLY A 43 -8.13 -2.22 -1.48
C GLY A 43 -9.59 -1.73 -1.39
N VAL A 44 -9.80 -0.42 -1.25
CA VAL A 44 -11.13 0.20 -1.19
C VAL A 44 -11.83 0.19 -2.55
N ALA A 45 -11.10 0.09 -3.67
CA ALA A 45 -11.70 0.06 -5.01
C ALA A 45 -12.69 -1.09 -5.20
N GLU A 46 -12.49 -2.21 -4.51
CA GLU A 46 -13.40 -3.37 -4.56
C GLU A 46 -14.83 -3.01 -4.13
N LEU A 47 -14.98 -2.01 -3.25
CA LEU A 47 -16.27 -1.55 -2.76
C LEU A 47 -17.06 -0.71 -3.80
N TYR A 48 -16.44 -0.32 -4.91
CA TYR A 48 -17.01 0.59 -5.91
C TYR A 48 -17.59 -0.12 -7.13
N GLY A 49 -17.42 -1.44 -7.26
CA GLY A 49 -17.93 -2.21 -8.40
C GLY A 49 -17.48 -1.64 -9.75
N SER A 50 -18.43 -1.36 -10.65
CA SER A 50 -18.13 -0.80 -11.98
C SER A 50 -17.52 0.61 -11.96
N LEU A 51 -17.52 1.29 -10.81
CA LEU A 51 -16.92 2.62 -10.64
C LEU A 51 -15.48 2.59 -10.12
N ALA A 52 -14.92 1.41 -9.85
CA ALA A 52 -13.60 1.22 -9.27
C ALA A 52 -12.50 2.02 -10.00
N HIS A 53 -12.48 2.01 -11.33
CA HIS A 53 -11.44 2.68 -12.11
C HIS A 53 -11.62 4.19 -12.25
N PHE A 54 -12.71 4.79 -11.75
CA PHE A 54 -12.96 6.23 -11.89
C PHE A 54 -12.64 7.06 -10.63
N ARG A 55 -12.16 6.43 -9.56
CA ARG A 55 -11.65 7.12 -8.36
C ARG A 55 -10.15 7.34 -8.44
N GLN A 56 -9.64 8.47 -7.98
CA GLN A 56 -8.18 8.66 -7.87
C GLN A 56 -7.62 7.84 -6.71
N SER A 57 -6.68 6.92 -6.99
CA SER A 57 -6.11 6.03 -5.96
C SER A 57 -5.00 6.64 -5.14
N GLY A 58 -4.16 7.48 -5.75
CA GLY A 58 -2.93 7.96 -5.15
C GLY A 58 -1.76 7.00 -5.41
N ASP A 59 -1.04 6.68 -4.35
CA ASP A 59 0.05 5.71 -4.24
C ASP A 59 -0.46 4.29 -3.97
N ILE A 60 0.47 3.34 -3.89
CA ILE A 60 0.18 1.95 -3.49
C ILE A 60 0.51 1.79 -2.02
N ASP A 61 -0.48 1.42 -1.23
CA ASP A 61 -0.32 1.05 0.17
C ASP A 61 -0.44 -0.47 0.36
N VAL A 62 0.53 -1.07 1.03
CA VAL A 62 0.49 -2.49 1.37
C VAL A 62 0.86 -2.67 2.84
N TRP A 63 0.02 -3.39 3.58
CA TRP A 63 0.39 -3.91 4.89
C TRP A 63 1.20 -5.18 4.72
N VAL A 64 2.41 -5.20 5.27
CA VAL A 64 3.28 -6.38 5.30
C VAL A 64 3.21 -7.02 6.67
N ARG A 65 2.66 -8.22 6.74
CA ARG A 65 2.43 -8.94 7.99
C ARG A 65 3.74 -9.37 8.63
N HIS A 66 3.74 -9.45 9.96
CA HIS A 66 4.90 -9.90 10.76
C HIS A 66 6.19 -9.14 10.45
N SER A 67 6.07 -7.90 9.96
CA SER A 67 7.18 -7.02 9.66
C SER A 67 7.26 -5.88 10.66
N ASP A 68 8.46 -5.34 10.80
CA ASP A 68 8.71 -4.08 11.47
C ASP A 68 9.37 -3.11 10.50
N ILE A 69 9.48 -1.83 10.89
CA ILE A 69 10.11 -0.80 10.07
C ILE A 69 11.54 -1.19 9.64
N GLY A 70 12.29 -1.85 10.52
CA GLY A 70 13.65 -2.30 10.21
C GLY A 70 13.69 -3.37 9.11
N CYS A 71 12.75 -4.32 9.14
CA CYS A 71 12.57 -5.34 8.12
C CYS A 71 12.25 -4.71 6.76
N LEU A 72 11.31 -3.77 6.73
CA LEU A 72 10.91 -3.08 5.50
C LEU A 72 12.02 -2.20 4.94
N LEU A 73 12.79 -1.52 5.80
CA LEU A 73 13.98 -0.76 5.38
C LEU A 73 15.04 -1.67 4.75
N ARG A 74 15.30 -2.85 5.35
CA ARG A 74 16.26 -3.82 4.78
C ARG A 74 15.77 -4.35 3.43
N TYR A 75 14.48 -4.61 3.28
CA TYR A 75 13.90 -5.01 2.00
C TYR A 75 14.06 -3.91 0.94
N MET A 76 13.66 -2.67 1.24
CA MET A 76 13.84 -1.53 0.33
C MET A 76 15.30 -1.33 -0.08
N GLN A 77 16.22 -1.44 0.88
CA GLN A 77 17.66 -1.37 0.61
C GLN A 77 18.14 -2.52 -0.30
N SER A 78 17.63 -3.74 -0.10
CA SER A 78 17.96 -4.90 -0.95
C SER A 78 17.48 -4.72 -2.39
N CYS A 79 16.40 -3.96 -2.59
CA CYS A 79 15.92 -3.55 -3.92
C CYS A 79 16.70 -2.37 -4.52
N GLY A 80 17.70 -1.82 -3.83
CA GLY A 80 18.45 -0.65 -4.27
C GLY A 80 17.62 0.65 -4.23
N VAL A 81 16.54 0.69 -3.47
CA VAL A 81 15.64 1.84 -3.37
C VAL A 81 16.06 2.72 -2.20
N LYS A 82 16.16 4.03 -2.47
CA LYS A 82 16.25 5.03 -1.40
C LYS A 82 14.87 5.20 -0.79
N SER A 83 14.73 4.85 0.49
CA SER A 83 13.48 4.89 1.22
C SER A 83 13.52 5.87 2.39
N HIS A 84 12.34 6.29 2.83
CA HIS A 84 12.13 7.06 4.05
C HIS A 84 11.17 6.29 4.98
N ALA A 85 11.38 6.35 6.29
CA ALA A 85 10.59 5.62 7.26
C ALA A 85 9.84 6.58 8.19
N THR A 86 8.59 6.24 8.48
CA THR A 86 7.77 6.85 9.53
C THR A 86 7.61 5.86 10.69
N ILE A 87 6.74 6.18 11.64
CA ILE A 87 6.40 5.27 12.73
C ILE A 87 5.66 4.01 12.24
N ALA A 88 4.95 4.09 11.11
CA ALA A 88 4.04 3.03 10.67
C ALA A 88 4.45 2.39 9.34
N HIS A 89 5.14 3.12 8.46
CA HIS A 89 5.47 2.64 7.12
C HIS A 89 6.84 3.09 6.63
N VAL A 90 7.31 2.42 5.59
CA VAL A 90 8.47 2.79 4.79
C VAL A 90 8.00 3.13 3.39
N GLU A 91 8.26 4.35 2.95
CA GLU A 91 7.93 4.84 1.61
C GLU A 91 9.14 4.79 0.68
N GLY A 92 8.92 4.47 -0.59
CA GLY A 92 9.97 4.41 -1.60
C GLY A 92 9.45 4.16 -3.01
N ASN A 93 10.24 4.55 -4.01
CA ASN A 93 9.93 4.35 -5.42
C ASN A 93 10.43 2.97 -5.88
N LEU A 94 9.68 1.92 -5.56
CA LEU A 94 9.93 0.56 -6.10
C LEU A 94 9.64 0.47 -7.61
N PHE A 95 8.84 1.40 -8.12
CA PHE A 95 8.54 1.56 -9.53
C PHE A 95 8.87 2.99 -9.99
N PRO A 96 9.22 3.19 -11.27
CA PRO A 96 9.53 4.53 -11.78
C PRO A 96 8.29 5.42 -11.90
N ASP A 97 7.10 4.83 -11.94
CA ASP A 97 5.84 5.49 -12.25
C ASP A 97 4.87 5.55 -11.08
N VAL A 98 5.12 4.87 -9.95
CA VAL A 98 4.19 4.79 -8.80
C VAL A 98 4.98 4.78 -7.48
N SER A 99 4.57 5.62 -6.53
CA SER A 99 5.09 5.59 -5.15
C SER A 99 4.48 4.43 -4.37
N VAL A 100 5.27 3.80 -3.50
CA VAL A 100 4.84 2.66 -2.68
C VAL A 100 5.09 2.95 -1.21
N GLU A 101 4.09 2.69 -0.37
CA GLU A 101 4.19 2.64 1.09
C GLU A 101 4.04 1.18 1.58
N LEU A 102 5.08 0.66 2.23
CA LEU A 102 5.02 -0.60 2.95
C LEU A 102 4.74 -0.31 4.42
N HIS A 103 3.57 -0.69 4.90
CA HIS A 103 3.13 -0.52 6.29
C HIS A 103 3.53 -1.74 7.11
N ALA A 104 4.18 -1.52 8.25
CA ALA A 104 4.45 -2.58 9.24
C ALA A 104 3.18 -2.91 10.05
N SER A 105 2.35 -1.89 10.28
CA SER A 105 1.04 -2.02 10.92
C SER A 105 0.00 -1.25 10.10
N PRO A 106 -1.22 -1.80 9.89
CA PRO A 106 -2.24 -1.19 9.05
C PRO A 106 -2.87 0.05 9.70
N ALA A 107 -2.74 0.20 11.02
CA ALA A 107 -3.26 1.33 11.78
C ALA A 107 -2.54 1.46 13.13
N TYR A 108 -2.51 2.67 13.68
CA TYR A 108 -1.99 2.92 15.02
C TYR A 108 -2.76 4.05 15.70
N PHE A 109 -2.79 4.02 17.04
CA PHE A 109 -3.27 5.14 17.84
C PHE A 109 -2.11 5.97 18.40
N LYS A 110 -2.35 7.26 18.63
CA LYS A 110 -1.39 8.12 19.34
C LYS A 110 -1.39 7.90 20.86
N SER A 111 -2.41 7.21 21.40
CA SER A 111 -2.49 6.85 22.81
C SER A 111 -1.85 5.48 23.02
N PHE A 112 -0.78 5.41 23.81
CA PHE A 112 -0.05 4.16 24.05
C PHE A 112 -0.92 3.01 24.55
N HIS A 113 -1.87 3.28 25.46
CA HIS A 113 -2.75 2.24 26.00
C HIS A 113 -3.67 1.65 24.93
N TYR A 114 -4.33 2.51 24.14
CA TYR A 114 -5.25 2.04 23.09
C TYR A 114 -4.50 1.47 21.89
N ASP A 115 -3.30 1.98 21.59
CA ASP A 115 -2.46 1.42 20.54
C ASP A 115 -2.02 0.01 20.88
N SER A 116 -1.60 -0.26 22.13
CA SER A 116 -1.27 -1.62 22.57
C SER A 116 -2.43 -2.59 22.32
N ILE A 117 -3.66 -2.21 22.70
CA ILE A 117 -4.85 -3.04 22.47
C ILE A 117 -5.10 -3.28 20.98
N LEU A 118 -4.94 -2.24 20.16
CA LEU A 118 -5.11 -2.33 18.71
C LEU A 118 -4.05 -3.24 18.08
N GLN A 119 -2.77 -3.07 18.44
CA GLN A 119 -1.69 -3.90 17.92
C GLN A 119 -1.86 -5.37 18.34
N ASP A 120 -2.25 -5.64 19.59
CA ASP A 120 -2.54 -7.00 20.06
C ASP A 120 -3.66 -7.64 19.22
N TRP A 121 -4.74 -6.90 18.95
CA TRP A 121 -5.83 -7.37 18.10
C TRP A 121 -5.35 -7.64 16.66
N ILE A 122 -4.61 -6.72 16.05
CA ILE A 122 -4.05 -6.86 14.70
C ILE A 122 -3.15 -8.11 14.61
N HIS A 123 -2.27 -8.32 15.59
CA HIS A 123 -1.36 -9.47 15.63
C HIS A 123 -2.08 -10.80 15.90
N SER A 124 -3.23 -10.77 16.58
CA SER A 124 -4.06 -11.96 16.82
C SER A 124 -4.92 -12.38 15.61
N TYR A 125 -5.14 -11.47 14.65
CA TYR A 125 -6.02 -11.73 13.53
C TYR A 125 -5.32 -12.56 12.45
N HIS A 126 -5.94 -13.66 12.04
CA HIS A 126 -5.47 -14.55 10.97
C HIS A 126 -6.36 -14.40 9.73
N TRP A 127 -5.72 -14.30 8.55
CA TRP A 127 -6.35 -14.24 7.23
C TRP A 127 -5.50 -15.07 6.29
#